data_AF-A0A1M6ME89-F1
#
_entry.id   AF-A0A1M6ME89-F1
#
_cell.length_a   1.000
_cell.length_b   1.000
_cell.length_c   1.000
_cell.angle_alpha   90.00
_cell.angle_beta   90.00
_cell.angle_gamma   90.00
#
_symmetry.space_group_name_H-M   'P 1'
#
loop_
_entity.id
_entity.type
_entity.pdbx_description
1 polymer ?
#
loop_
_entity_poly.entity_id
_entity_poly.type
_entity_poly.pdbx_seq_one_letter_code
_entity_poly.pdbx_strand_id
1 'polypeptide(L)'
;MKVKISFIKIKDIEKLFTKEGVVSELFGDRTGSVIEKCIANEYLDDILSKLQLTKVIDSYSYLGEIGRIAKYNYEVVSCDNTVSVIFTLDSLNDSHYMEVELESNPNANYDLVLEKLKLEIKKNMLKDWVNCIWIRDEQSEDLAAQLYRKMHIVENLFRELINKVLNRELGTDWLAMEEFQKINNEYKARTVDFKRSVKSFSNIDDSLISINTDSLVKIMKTVIYEDEIDLNHDVQKNLKLKARILESNDKFFESIKKLWKVRIDLWNDVFAKMLDENFNIGITDFIKNRNHIAHNKLVDYNSFKKIKDNIDSMETVFVNAIEKVNQHYMSNEAIMTIEAEEVHRLQEEHYLLNLKMSEAGVNILDYNSIYQKFACSVQEIYVGINDEFYFSEWINISSLSMTENTGDEQAVFSISNHVNEEDTIVVYVSYNIDDCEGVSSELEIKVKNGEVVINKIVVEYKNGSVIFDEDAGYYLSENEDEYNDSEIDEFVNELSSYVEDEMNSIKKEVDSLHACIPSEELGSTVAESVCYSCGKEYISVNEEIYPYGKCINCGEENSIKECIRCCSLFNSDVEGMGDLCDSCYDFVMNE
;
A
#
# COMPACT_ATOMS: atom_id res chain seq x y z
N MET A 1 -19.83 27.43 -44.00
CA MET A 1 -19.35 28.18 -42.82
C MET A 1 -19.55 29.66 -43.08
N LYS A 2 -20.08 30.38 -42.09
CA LYS A 2 -20.36 31.82 -42.14
C LYS A 2 -19.58 32.57 -41.07
N VAL A 3 -18.95 33.67 -41.49
CA VAL A 3 -18.26 34.62 -40.59
C VAL A 3 -18.81 36.02 -40.85
N LYS A 4 -19.12 36.76 -39.79
CA LYS A 4 -19.60 38.14 -39.87
C LYS A 4 -18.79 39.04 -38.94
N ILE A 5 -18.21 40.09 -39.52
CA ILE A 5 -17.36 41.07 -38.85
C ILE A 5 -17.91 42.47 -39.15
N SER A 6 -17.94 43.36 -38.16
CA SER A 6 -18.34 44.76 -38.34
C SER A 6 -17.19 45.70 -37.98
N PHE A 7 -16.86 46.59 -38.90
CA PHE A 7 -15.90 47.67 -38.71
C PHE A 7 -16.64 48.97 -38.51
N ILE A 8 -16.33 49.67 -37.43
CA ILE A 8 -17.09 50.85 -37.01
C ILE A 8 -16.17 52.06 -37.01
N LYS A 9 -16.68 53.17 -37.56
CA LYS A 9 -16.04 54.48 -37.61
C LYS A 9 -14.76 54.45 -38.45
N ILE A 10 -14.89 54.84 -39.71
CA ILE A 10 -13.73 55.05 -40.58
C ILE A 10 -12.93 56.27 -40.12
N LYS A 11 -11.60 56.17 -40.18
CA LYS A 11 -10.66 57.24 -39.79
C LYS A 11 -10.58 58.35 -40.84
N ASP A 12 -10.73 57.96 -42.12
CA ASP A 12 -10.64 58.85 -43.28
C ASP A 12 -11.79 58.55 -44.24
N ILE A 13 -12.75 59.47 -44.31
CA ILE A 13 -13.99 59.31 -45.08
C ILE A 13 -13.76 59.47 -46.59
N GLU A 14 -12.69 60.15 -47.01
CA GLU A 14 -12.37 60.36 -48.43
C GLU A 14 -12.04 59.05 -49.16
N LYS A 15 -11.71 57.99 -48.40
CA LYS A 15 -11.54 56.63 -48.92
C LYS A 15 -12.84 55.97 -49.37
N LEU A 16 -13.99 56.44 -48.87
CA LEU A 16 -15.30 55.86 -49.20
C LEU A 16 -16.16 56.79 -50.06
N PHE A 17 -15.97 58.11 -49.94
CA PHE A 17 -16.77 59.10 -50.64
C PHE A 17 -15.90 60.18 -51.28
N THR A 18 -16.20 60.52 -52.53
CA THR A 18 -15.63 61.67 -53.23
C THR A 18 -16.71 62.70 -53.53
N LYS A 19 -16.34 63.98 -53.52
CA LYS A 19 -17.24 65.09 -53.83
C LYS A 19 -17.08 65.48 -55.30
N GLU A 20 -18.11 65.24 -56.11
CA GLU A 20 -18.16 65.71 -57.50
C GLU A 20 -19.05 66.96 -57.59
N GLY A 21 -18.52 68.02 -58.20
CA GLY A 21 -19.29 69.23 -58.49
C GLY A 21 -20.11 69.04 -59.77
N VAL A 22 -21.43 68.99 -59.64
CA VAL A 22 -22.34 68.90 -60.79
C VAL A 22 -22.92 70.27 -61.07
N VAL A 23 -22.65 70.79 -62.27
CA VAL A 23 -23.30 71.99 -62.78
C VAL A 23 -24.57 71.55 -63.49
N SER A 24 -25.72 71.83 -62.87
CA SER A 24 -27.01 71.63 -63.49
C SER A 24 -27.45 72.95 -64.15
N GLU A 25 -27.63 72.95 -65.47
CA GLU A 25 -28.37 74.00 -66.17
C GLU A 25 -29.84 73.55 -66.31
N LEU A 26 -30.65 73.84 -65.30
CA LEU A 26 -32.11 73.71 -65.36
C LEU A 26 -32.70 75.12 -65.40
N PHE A 27 -33.42 75.43 -66.49
CA PHE A 27 -34.09 76.72 -66.73
C PHE A 27 -33.18 77.96 -66.83
N GLY A 28 -31.92 77.81 -67.28
CA GLY A 28 -31.04 78.95 -67.59
C GLY A 28 -30.32 79.58 -66.39
N ASP A 29 -30.54 79.08 -65.17
CA ASP A 29 -29.72 79.41 -64.00
C ASP A 29 -28.71 78.29 -63.73
N ARG A 30 -27.43 78.66 -63.55
CA ARG A 30 -26.36 77.73 -63.16
C ARG A 30 -26.39 77.55 -61.65
N THR A 31 -27.00 76.46 -61.19
CA THR A 31 -26.86 76.01 -59.80
C THR A 31 -25.80 74.91 -59.72
N GLY A 32 -24.71 75.18 -58.99
CA GLY A 32 -23.73 74.15 -58.65
C GLY A 32 -24.23 73.35 -57.45
N SER A 33 -24.41 72.04 -57.61
CA SER A 33 -24.64 71.11 -56.50
C SER A 33 -23.40 70.24 -56.30
N VAL A 34 -23.04 69.97 -55.05
CA VAL A 34 -21.99 68.99 -54.71
C VAL A 34 -22.70 67.67 -54.45
N ILE A 35 -22.42 66.66 -55.25
CA ILE A 35 -22.94 65.31 -55.06
C ILE A 35 -21.81 64.47 -54.43
N GLU A 36 -22.11 63.79 -53.33
CA GLU A 36 -21.21 62.79 -52.75
C GLU A 36 -21.39 61.47 -53.49
N LYS A 37 -20.30 60.99 -54.11
CA LYS A 37 -20.24 59.73 -54.84
C LYS A 37 -19.55 58.68 -53.98
N CYS A 38 -20.22 57.56 -53.76
CA CYS A 38 -19.63 56.40 -53.08
C CYS A 38 -18.61 55.72 -53.99
N ILE A 39 -17.35 55.62 -53.53
CA ILE A 39 -16.24 54.94 -54.21
C ILE A 39 -15.74 53.74 -53.40
N ALA A 40 -16.58 53.20 -52.52
CA ALA A 40 -16.20 52.11 -51.63
C ALA A 40 -15.73 50.84 -52.38
N ASN A 41 -16.18 50.60 -53.61
CA ASN A 41 -15.69 49.52 -54.46
C ASN A 41 -14.19 49.64 -54.77
N GLU A 42 -13.68 50.85 -55.05
CA GLU A 42 -12.24 51.08 -55.32
C GLU A 42 -11.39 50.80 -54.07
N TYR A 43 -11.90 51.22 -52.90
CA TYR A 43 -11.29 50.92 -51.61
C TYR A 43 -11.23 49.42 -51.31
N LEU A 44 -12.33 48.70 -51.56
CA LEU A 44 -12.40 47.25 -51.35
C LEU A 44 -11.50 46.49 -52.33
N ASP A 45 -11.43 46.92 -53.60
CA ASP A 45 -10.53 46.36 -54.61
C ASP A 45 -9.06 46.54 -54.21
N ASP A 46 -8.68 47.70 -53.66
CA ASP A 46 -7.32 47.92 -53.14
C ASP A 46 -6.98 46.96 -51.97
N ILE A 47 -7.94 46.69 -51.07
CA ILE A 47 -7.75 45.71 -50.00
C ILE A 47 -7.55 44.30 -50.55
N LEU A 48 -8.42 43.85 -51.45
CA LEU A 48 -8.33 42.50 -52.03
C LEU A 48 -7.07 42.35 -52.91
N SER A 49 -6.71 43.38 -53.68
CA SER A 49 -5.43 43.45 -54.42
C SER A 49 -4.22 43.27 -53.51
N LYS A 50 -4.20 43.95 -52.35
CA LYS A 50 -3.13 43.77 -51.35
C LYS A 50 -3.08 42.33 -50.84
N LEU A 51 -4.23 41.72 -50.56
CA LEU A 51 -4.29 40.32 -50.13
C LEU A 51 -3.75 39.38 -51.21
N GLN A 52 -4.03 39.65 -52.49
CA GLN A 52 -3.50 38.88 -53.62
C GLN A 52 -1.97 39.03 -53.74
N LEU A 53 -1.46 40.27 -53.63
CA LEU A 53 -0.01 40.54 -53.64
C LEU A 53 0.74 39.83 -52.50
N THR A 54 0.11 39.74 -51.32
CA THR A 54 0.66 39.01 -50.17
C THR A 54 0.46 37.48 -50.22
N LYS A 55 -0.11 36.95 -51.33
CA LYS A 55 -0.41 35.52 -51.52
C LYS A 55 -1.29 34.93 -50.41
N VAL A 56 -2.20 35.73 -49.88
CA VAL A 56 -3.27 35.25 -48.99
C VAL A 56 -4.43 34.67 -49.82
N ILE A 57 -4.65 35.25 -51.00
CA ILE A 57 -5.63 34.81 -52.00
C ILE A 57 -4.91 34.63 -53.34
N ASP A 58 -5.39 33.71 -54.16
CA ASP A 58 -4.83 33.44 -55.49
C ASP A 58 -5.44 34.38 -56.53
N SER A 59 -6.76 34.57 -56.46
CA SER A 59 -7.51 35.49 -57.31
C SER A 59 -8.80 35.96 -56.64
N TYR A 60 -9.37 37.05 -57.14
CA TYR A 60 -10.70 37.50 -56.75
C TYR A 60 -11.43 38.08 -57.97
N SER A 61 -12.76 38.05 -57.94
CA SER A 61 -13.61 38.66 -58.95
C SER A 61 -14.76 39.43 -58.30
N TYR A 62 -15.04 40.62 -58.82
CA TYR A 62 -16.17 41.44 -58.38
C TYR A 62 -17.44 40.99 -59.12
N LEU A 63 -18.45 40.55 -58.36
CA LEU A 63 -19.70 40.03 -58.90
C LEU A 63 -20.82 41.08 -58.98
N GLY A 64 -20.58 42.30 -58.50
CA GLY A 64 -21.54 43.39 -58.51
C GLY A 64 -22.20 43.64 -57.15
N GLU A 65 -23.18 44.56 -57.15
CA GLU A 65 -23.97 44.87 -55.97
C GLU A 65 -25.18 43.93 -55.85
N ILE A 66 -25.45 43.43 -54.63
CA ILE A 66 -26.57 42.49 -54.38
C ILE A 66 -27.66 43.16 -53.56
N GLY A 67 -28.86 43.24 -54.15
CA GLY A 67 -30.10 43.59 -53.46
C GLY A 67 -30.25 45.07 -53.06
N ARG A 68 -29.15 45.78 -52.82
CA ARG A 68 -29.12 47.23 -52.54
C ARG A 68 -27.78 47.86 -52.91
N ILE A 69 -27.80 49.19 -53.04
CA ILE A 69 -26.60 50.01 -53.20
C ILE A 69 -25.68 49.82 -51.98
N ALA A 70 -24.37 49.83 -52.22
CA ALA A 70 -23.32 49.71 -51.21
C ALA A 70 -23.26 48.33 -50.52
N LYS A 71 -23.80 47.30 -51.17
CA LYS A 71 -23.64 45.89 -50.80
C LYS A 71 -22.87 45.15 -51.90
N TYR A 72 -21.55 45.13 -51.78
CA TYR A 72 -20.61 44.63 -52.77
C TYR A 72 -20.32 43.14 -52.58
N ASN A 73 -20.49 42.32 -53.63
CA ASN A 73 -20.17 40.90 -53.57
C ASN A 73 -18.92 40.57 -54.37
N TYR A 74 -18.04 39.78 -53.76
CA TYR A 74 -16.82 39.28 -54.33
C TYR A 74 -16.76 37.77 -54.22
N GLU A 75 -16.21 37.13 -55.25
CA GLU A 75 -15.77 35.74 -55.18
C GLU A 75 -14.26 35.71 -55.04
N VAL A 76 -13.76 35.09 -53.98
CA VAL A 76 -12.34 35.00 -53.66
C VAL A 76 -11.91 33.53 -53.75
N VAL A 77 -10.84 33.26 -54.49
CA VAL A 77 -10.24 31.94 -54.61
C VAL A 77 -8.92 31.92 -53.84
N SER A 78 -8.76 30.95 -52.94
CA SER A 78 -7.51 30.73 -52.20
C SER A 78 -7.31 29.22 -51.97
N CYS A 79 -6.19 28.68 -52.42
CA CYS A 79 -5.81 27.27 -52.29
C CYS A 79 -6.94 26.30 -52.66
N ASP A 80 -7.52 26.48 -53.86
CA ASP A 80 -8.65 25.72 -54.43
C ASP A 80 -10.00 25.86 -53.70
N ASN A 81 -10.08 26.70 -52.65
CA ASN A 81 -11.33 27.04 -51.98
C ASN A 81 -11.91 28.35 -52.52
N THR A 82 -13.18 28.31 -52.89
CA THR A 82 -13.95 29.49 -53.27
C THR A 82 -14.74 30.01 -52.07
N VAL A 83 -14.53 31.28 -51.73
CA VAL A 83 -15.20 31.99 -50.62
C VAL A 83 -15.93 33.20 -51.18
N SER A 84 -17.23 33.31 -50.90
CA SER A 84 -17.99 34.53 -51.17
C SER A 84 -17.72 35.53 -50.06
N VAL A 85 -17.28 36.74 -50.43
CA VAL A 85 -17.00 37.84 -49.50
C VAL A 85 -17.91 39.01 -49.85
N ILE A 86 -18.79 39.36 -48.93
CA ILE A 86 -19.79 40.39 -49.11
C ILE A 86 -19.48 41.54 -48.16
N PHE A 87 -19.27 42.73 -48.73
CA PHE A 87 -19.06 43.97 -47.97
C PHE A 87 -20.32 44.82 -48.04
N THR A 88 -20.81 45.26 -46.89
CA THR A 88 -21.99 46.11 -46.79
C THR A 88 -21.63 47.38 -46.04
N LEU A 89 -21.68 48.52 -46.74
CA LEU A 89 -21.43 49.83 -46.17
C LEU A 89 -22.75 50.50 -45.80
N ASP A 90 -22.82 51.00 -44.57
CA ASP A 90 -23.97 51.73 -44.03
C ASP A 90 -23.53 53.04 -43.39
N SER A 91 -24.38 54.06 -43.51
CA SER A 91 -24.22 55.38 -42.88
C SER A 91 -25.48 55.77 -42.10
N LEU A 92 -25.31 56.10 -40.82
CA LEU A 92 -26.36 56.54 -39.90
C LEU A 92 -25.85 57.70 -39.05
N ASN A 93 -26.52 58.85 -39.10
CA ASN A 93 -26.23 60.04 -38.27
C ASN A 93 -24.72 60.36 -38.22
N ASP A 94 -24.10 60.57 -39.39
CA ASP A 94 -22.68 60.84 -39.62
C ASP A 94 -21.69 59.72 -39.22
N SER A 95 -22.20 58.57 -38.76
CA SER A 95 -21.39 57.39 -38.45
C SER A 95 -21.45 56.38 -39.58
N HIS A 96 -20.27 55.92 -40.00
CA HIS A 96 -20.12 54.90 -41.03
C HIS A 96 -19.69 53.59 -40.40
N TYR A 97 -20.28 52.48 -40.84
CA TYR A 97 -19.82 51.14 -40.50
C TYR A 97 -19.84 50.23 -41.72
N MET A 98 -18.96 49.24 -41.72
CA MET A 98 -18.83 48.26 -42.78
C MET A 98 -18.96 46.86 -42.22
N GLU A 99 -19.97 46.13 -42.68
CA GLU A 99 -20.12 44.72 -42.38
C GLU A 99 -19.44 43.88 -43.46
N VAL A 100 -18.70 42.87 -43.03
CA VAL A 100 -18.04 41.90 -43.90
C VAL A 100 -18.60 40.52 -43.55
N GLU A 101 -19.23 39.89 -44.54
CA GLU A 101 -19.75 38.54 -44.45
C GLU A 101 -18.90 37.63 -45.35
N LEU A 102 -18.37 36.55 -44.78
CA LEU A 102 -17.65 35.52 -45.53
C LEU A 102 -18.48 34.24 -45.50
N GLU A 103 -18.75 33.68 -46.66
CA GLU A 103 -19.46 32.41 -46.82
C GLU A 103 -18.61 31.43 -47.63
N SER A 104 -18.27 30.30 -47.01
CA SER A 104 -17.60 29.16 -47.67
C SER A 104 -18.44 27.89 -47.53
N ASN A 105 -18.22 26.93 -48.42
CA ASN A 105 -18.87 25.62 -48.29
C ASN A 105 -18.40 24.92 -47.00
N PRO A 106 -19.32 24.28 -46.24
CA PRO A 106 -18.95 23.53 -45.06
C PRO A 106 -18.02 22.37 -45.46
N ASN A 107 -16.85 22.33 -44.85
CA ASN A 107 -15.86 21.29 -45.06
C ASN A 107 -15.85 20.35 -43.86
N ALA A 108 -15.55 19.06 -44.05
CA ALA A 108 -15.50 18.09 -42.95
C ALA A 108 -14.35 18.37 -41.97
N ASN A 109 -13.29 19.03 -42.44
CA ASN A 109 -12.12 19.43 -41.66
C ASN A 109 -12.09 20.95 -41.42
N TYR A 110 -11.36 21.38 -40.39
CA TYR A 110 -11.19 22.80 -40.09
C TYR A 110 -10.51 23.55 -41.26
N ASP A 111 -11.17 24.59 -41.76
CA ASP A 111 -10.69 25.38 -42.90
C ASP A 111 -9.70 26.48 -42.46
N LEU A 112 -8.41 26.12 -42.47
CA LEU A 112 -7.30 27.03 -42.19
C LEU A 112 -7.19 28.20 -43.19
N VAL A 113 -7.68 28.01 -44.42
CA VAL A 113 -7.63 29.03 -45.47
C VAL A 113 -8.61 30.15 -45.13
N LEU A 114 -9.84 29.80 -44.76
CA LEU A 114 -10.84 30.76 -44.31
C LEU A 114 -10.40 31.49 -43.03
N GLU A 115 -9.74 30.81 -42.08
CA GLU A 115 -9.19 31.45 -40.88
C GLU A 115 -8.12 32.48 -41.23
N LYS A 116 -7.18 32.12 -42.10
CA LYS A 116 -6.13 33.04 -42.55
C LYS A 116 -6.72 34.25 -43.29
N LEU A 117 -7.71 34.01 -44.16
CA LEU A 117 -8.38 35.06 -44.93
C LEU A 117 -9.09 36.07 -44.03
N LYS A 118 -9.94 35.62 -43.10
CA LYS A 118 -10.71 36.51 -42.21
C LYS A 118 -9.79 37.35 -41.30
N LEU A 119 -8.68 36.78 -40.84
CA LEU A 119 -7.69 37.49 -40.01
C LEU A 119 -6.91 38.55 -40.81
N GLU A 120 -6.52 38.27 -42.05
CA GLU A 120 -5.81 39.24 -42.88
C GLU A 120 -6.73 40.35 -43.42
N ILE A 121 -8.01 40.05 -43.71
CA ILE A 121 -9.03 41.08 -43.96
C ILE A 121 -9.14 42.00 -42.74
N LYS A 122 -9.35 41.43 -41.55
CA LYS A 122 -9.41 42.20 -40.29
C LYS A 122 -8.21 43.12 -40.11
N LYS A 123 -7.00 42.59 -40.31
CA LYS A 123 -5.75 43.32 -40.14
C LYS A 123 -5.61 44.49 -41.13
N ASN A 124 -6.04 44.32 -42.38
CA ASN A 124 -5.98 45.40 -43.37
C ASN A 124 -7.06 46.45 -43.13
N MET A 125 -8.29 46.03 -42.85
CA MET A 125 -9.41 46.92 -42.49
C MET A 125 -9.09 47.77 -41.24
N LEU A 126 -8.53 47.19 -40.17
CA LEU A 126 -8.21 47.93 -38.93
C LEU A 126 -7.20 49.09 -39.11
N LYS A 127 -6.45 49.13 -40.22
CA LYS A 127 -5.60 50.28 -40.55
C LYS A 127 -6.44 51.55 -40.73
N ASP A 128 -7.61 51.41 -41.34
CA ASP A 128 -8.48 52.53 -41.73
C ASP A 128 -9.69 52.69 -40.81
N TRP A 129 -10.02 51.68 -40.01
CA TRP A 129 -11.19 51.67 -39.14
C TRP A 129 -10.80 51.72 -37.66
N VAL A 130 -11.61 52.34 -36.81
CA VAL A 130 -11.31 52.52 -35.39
C VAL A 130 -11.60 51.26 -34.59
N ASN A 131 -12.78 50.67 -34.77
CA ASN A 131 -13.23 49.50 -34.01
C ASN A 131 -13.54 48.32 -34.94
N CYS A 132 -13.35 47.10 -34.43
CA CYS A 132 -13.73 45.85 -35.08
C CYS A 132 -14.51 45.00 -34.08
N ILE A 133 -15.74 44.65 -34.43
CA ILE A 133 -16.62 43.78 -33.66
C ILE A 133 -16.80 42.48 -34.43
N TRP A 134 -16.46 41.36 -33.78
CA TRP A 134 -16.76 40.04 -34.32
C TRP A 134 -18.19 39.68 -33.94
N ILE A 135 -19.07 39.53 -34.94
CA ILE A 135 -20.50 39.32 -34.70
C ILE A 135 -20.80 37.82 -34.64
N ARG A 136 -20.27 37.06 -35.60
CA ARG A 136 -20.52 35.63 -35.72
C ARG A 136 -19.34 34.94 -36.38
N ASP A 137 -19.00 33.74 -35.93
CA ASP A 137 -17.93 32.95 -36.53
C ASP A 137 -18.20 31.45 -36.31
N GLU A 138 -18.83 30.83 -37.30
CA GLU A 138 -19.17 29.40 -37.24
C GLU A 138 -17.91 28.52 -37.05
N GLN A 139 -16.75 28.93 -37.60
CA GLN A 139 -15.51 28.16 -37.38
C GLN A 139 -15.05 28.20 -35.92
N SER A 140 -15.12 29.37 -35.30
CA SER A 140 -14.80 29.53 -33.87
C SER A 140 -15.80 28.78 -32.99
N GLU A 141 -17.09 28.81 -33.36
CA GLU A 141 -18.16 28.09 -32.67
C GLU A 141 -17.93 26.57 -32.72
N ASP A 142 -17.56 26.03 -33.88
CA ASP A 142 -17.25 24.61 -34.07
C ASP A 142 -16.04 24.15 -33.23
N LEU A 143 -14.98 24.97 -33.16
CA LEU A 143 -13.82 24.71 -32.29
C LEU A 143 -14.23 24.72 -30.81
N ALA A 144 -15.00 25.72 -30.39
CA ALA A 144 -15.47 25.84 -29.01
C ALA A 144 -16.37 24.66 -28.60
N ALA A 145 -17.27 24.22 -29.49
CA ALA A 145 -18.16 23.08 -29.25
C ALA A 145 -17.38 21.77 -29.01
N GLN A 146 -16.31 21.53 -29.78
CA GLN A 146 -15.43 20.37 -29.59
C GLN A 146 -14.73 20.39 -28.24
N LEU A 147 -14.22 21.56 -27.83
CA LEU A 147 -13.56 21.73 -26.53
C LEU A 147 -14.55 21.59 -25.37
N TYR A 148 -15.77 22.11 -25.52
CA TYR A 148 -16.79 22.10 -24.48
C TYR A 148 -17.11 20.68 -24.00
N ARG A 149 -17.26 19.72 -24.92
CA ARG A 149 -17.49 18.30 -24.57
C ARG A 149 -16.35 17.74 -23.72
N LYS A 150 -15.09 17.99 -24.12
CA LYS A 150 -13.91 17.48 -23.41
C LYS A 150 -13.76 18.12 -22.02
N MET A 151 -14.03 19.42 -21.90
CA MET A 151 -14.02 20.13 -20.61
C MET A 151 -15.03 19.53 -19.62
N HIS A 152 -16.23 19.20 -20.09
CA HIS A 152 -17.25 18.55 -19.26
C HIS A 152 -16.79 17.21 -18.67
N ILE A 153 -16.06 16.40 -19.46
CA ILE A 153 -15.48 15.14 -18.98
C ILE A 153 -14.49 15.41 -17.84
N VAL A 154 -13.55 16.34 -18.05
CA VAL A 154 -12.54 16.68 -17.04
C VAL A 154 -13.17 17.27 -15.77
N GLU A 155 -14.19 18.13 -15.88
CA GLU A 155 -14.90 18.63 -14.69
C GLU A 155 -15.59 17.50 -13.91
N ASN A 156 -16.16 16.51 -14.60
CA ASN A 156 -16.80 15.37 -13.95
C ASN A 156 -15.79 14.47 -13.26
N LEU A 157 -14.65 14.20 -13.88
CA LEU A 157 -13.53 13.50 -13.25
C LEU A 157 -13.04 14.24 -12.00
N PHE A 158 -12.96 15.57 -12.06
CA PHE A 158 -12.58 16.37 -10.90
C PHE A 158 -13.61 16.21 -9.76
N ARG A 159 -14.92 16.27 -10.06
CA ARG A 159 -15.97 16.02 -9.06
C ARG A 159 -15.89 14.60 -8.48
N GLU A 160 -15.64 13.59 -9.32
CA GLU A 160 -15.47 12.20 -8.88
C GLU A 160 -14.31 12.05 -7.91
N LEU A 161 -13.14 12.62 -8.25
CA LEU A 161 -11.95 12.58 -7.40
C LEU A 161 -12.25 13.20 -6.02
N ILE A 162 -12.84 14.40 -6.00
CA ILE A 162 -13.21 15.08 -4.76
C ILE A 162 -14.18 14.22 -3.94
N ASN A 163 -15.23 13.70 -4.57
CA ASN A 163 -16.23 12.88 -3.88
C ASN A 163 -15.61 11.63 -3.26
N LYS A 164 -14.78 10.89 -4.01
CA LYS A 164 -14.12 9.67 -3.53
C LYS A 164 -13.18 9.97 -2.37
N VAL A 165 -12.33 10.97 -2.49
CA VAL A 165 -11.35 11.33 -1.46
C VAL A 165 -12.06 11.77 -0.18
N LEU A 166 -13.00 12.71 -0.27
CA LEU A 166 -13.65 13.26 0.93
C LEU A 166 -14.53 12.23 1.63
N ASN A 167 -15.25 11.38 0.91
CA ASN A 167 -16.04 10.32 1.55
C ASN A 167 -15.18 9.32 2.32
N ARG A 168 -13.94 9.08 1.88
CA ARG A 168 -13.00 8.14 2.51
C ARG A 168 -12.27 8.75 3.69
N GLU A 169 -11.82 10.01 3.56
CA GLU A 169 -11.07 10.71 4.60
C GLU A 169 -11.98 11.30 5.70
N LEU A 170 -13.15 11.80 5.32
CA LEU A 170 -14.01 12.61 6.19
C LEU A 170 -15.39 12.00 6.45
N GLY A 171 -15.75 10.94 5.72
CA GLY A 171 -17.09 10.34 5.75
C GLY A 171 -18.08 11.03 4.81
N THR A 172 -19.30 10.50 4.74
CA THR A 172 -20.31 10.89 3.73
C THR A 172 -20.90 12.29 3.93
N ASP A 173 -20.92 12.80 5.17
CA ASP A 173 -21.54 14.08 5.52
C ASP A 173 -20.55 15.25 5.57
N TRP A 174 -19.40 15.12 4.91
CA TRP A 174 -18.32 16.11 4.95
C TRP A 174 -18.77 17.53 4.58
N LEU A 175 -19.76 17.69 3.68
CA LEU A 175 -20.26 19.01 3.27
C LEU A 175 -20.98 19.78 4.41
N ALA A 176 -21.42 19.07 5.45
CA ALA A 176 -22.05 19.66 6.63
C ALA A 176 -21.04 20.24 7.63
N MET A 177 -19.74 19.95 7.49
CA MET A 177 -18.70 20.46 8.39
C MET A 177 -18.53 21.98 8.26
N GLU A 178 -18.11 22.63 9.35
CA GLU A 178 -18.02 24.10 9.42
C GLU A 178 -17.05 24.68 8.40
N GLU A 179 -15.96 23.96 8.10
CA GLU A 179 -14.94 24.35 7.13
C GLU A 179 -15.50 24.53 5.72
N PHE A 180 -16.55 23.79 5.36
CA PHE A 180 -17.20 23.84 4.06
C PHE A 180 -18.44 24.73 4.01
N GLN A 181 -18.76 25.47 5.08
CA GLN A 181 -19.99 26.27 5.16
C GLN A 181 -20.13 27.27 3.99
N LYS A 182 -19.03 27.91 3.55
CA LYS A 182 -19.06 28.83 2.41
C LYS A 182 -19.48 28.11 1.12
N ILE A 183 -18.91 26.93 0.87
CA ILE A 183 -19.22 26.11 -0.31
C ILE A 183 -20.65 25.58 -0.23
N ASN A 184 -21.10 25.15 0.94
CA ASN A 184 -22.47 24.71 1.17
C ASN A 184 -23.49 25.84 0.93
N ASN A 185 -23.16 27.08 1.31
CA ASN A 185 -24.00 28.24 1.00
C ASN A 185 -24.03 28.57 -0.51
N GLU A 186 -22.89 28.47 -1.21
CA GLU A 186 -22.84 28.60 -2.68
C GLU A 186 -23.72 27.55 -3.38
N TYR A 187 -23.67 26.31 -2.89
CA TYR A 187 -24.54 25.23 -3.34
C TYR A 187 -26.03 25.56 -3.13
N LYS A 188 -26.42 25.91 -1.90
CA LYS A 188 -27.82 26.20 -1.55
C LYS A 188 -28.42 27.33 -2.39
N ALA A 189 -27.60 28.30 -2.80
CA ALA A 189 -28.04 29.39 -3.68
C ALA A 189 -28.35 28.92 -5.12
N ARG A 190 -27.74 27.83 -5.60
CA ARG A 190 -27.79 27.39 -7.01
C ARG A 190 -28.69 26.17 -7.24
N THR A 191 -28.86 25.30 -6.25
CA THR A 191 -29.67 24.06 -6.36
C THR A 191 -31.14 24.33 -6.75
N VAL A 192 -31.69 25.48 -6.34
CA VAL A 192 -33.09 25.84 -6.59
C VAL A 192 -33.39 25.88 -8.10
N ASP A 193 -32.51 26.51 -8.89
CA ASP A 193 -32.71 26.63 -10.33
C ASP A 193 -32.50 25.31 -11.07
N PHE A 194 -31.55 24.49 -10.60
CA PHE A 194 -31.30 23.16 -11.16
C PHE A 194 -32.52 22.25 -11.01
N LYS A 195 -33.01 22.10 -9.77
CA LYS A 195 -34.17 21.23 -9.47
C LYS A 195 -35.46 21.74 -10.10
N ARG A 196 -35.60 23.05 -10.29
CA ARG A 196 -36.73 23.64 -11.04
C ARG A 196 -36.70 23.26 -12.52
N SER A 197 -35.52 23.28 -13.13
CA SER A 197 -35.36 23.12 -14.58
C SER A 197 -35.46 21.65 -15.01
N VAL A 198 -34.97 20.71 -14.20
CA VAL A 198 -34.93 19.29 -14.56
C VAL A 198 -35.53 18.43 -13.45
N LYS A 199 -36.87 18.38 -13.41
CA LYS A 199 -37.63 17.67 -12.36
C LYS A 199 -37.28 16.18 -12.23
N SER A 200 -36.93 15.52 -13.33
CA SER A 200 -36.57 14.09 -13.34
C SER A 200 -35.33 13.77 -12.48
N PHE A 201 -34.49 14.77 -12.20
CA PHE A 201 -33.32 14.64 -11.33
C PHE A 201 -33.46 15.45 -10.04
N SER A 202 -34.68 15.81 -9.62
CA SER A 202 -34.89 16.61 -8.40
C SER A 202 -34.49 15.89 -7.11
N ASN A 203 -34.35 14.57 -7.17
CA ASN A 203 -34.01 13.67 -6.06
C ASN A 203 -32.53 13.29 -5.99
N ILE A 204 -31.66 13.83 -6.86
CA ILE A 204 -30.22 13.58 -6.76
C ILE A 204 -29.55 14.60 -5.82
N ASP A 205 -28.44 14.19 -5.22
CA ASP A 205 -27.51 15.14 -4.61
C ASP A 205 -26.76 15.90 -5.72
N ASP A 206 -27.04 17.19 -5.81
CA ASP A 206 -26.49 18.11 -6.80
C ASP A 206 -25.43 19.05 -6.22
N SER A 207 -24.91 18.76 -5.01
CA SER A 207 -23.94 19.59 -4.30
C SER A 207 -22.67 19.89 -5.11
N LEU A 208 -21.98 18.84 -5.56
CA LEU A 208 -20.77 18.97 -6.38
C LEU A 208 -21.04 19.43 -7.83
N ILE A 209 -22.25 19.16 -8.35
CA ILE A 209 -22.66 19.58 -9.70
C ILE A 209 -22.92 21.10 -9.73
N SER A 210 -23.48 21.65 -8.66
CA SER A 210 -23.90 23.05 -8.57
C SER A 210 -22.75 24.02 -8.29
N ILE A 211 -21.61 23.53 -7.83
CA ILE A 211 -20.42 24.36 -7.57
C ILE A 211 -19.52 24.44 -8.80
N ASN A 212 -18.77 25.54 -8.91
CA ASN A 212 -17.85 25.75 -10.03
C ASN A 212 -16.48 25.10 -9.75
N THR A 213 -15.68 24.97 -10.81
CA THR A 213 -14.33 24.40 -10.77
C THR A 213 -13.40 25.15 -9.82
N ASP A 214 -13.53 26.48 -9.71
CA ASP A 214 -12.80 27.28 -8.71
C ASP A 214 -13.10 26.83 -7.28
N SER A 215 -14.37 26.55 -6.95
CA SER A 215 -14.75 26.07 -5.62
C SER A 215 -14.31 24.64 -5.37
N LEU A 216 -14.20 23.79 -6.39
CA LEU A 216 -13.55 22.47 -6.28
C LEU A 216 -12.08 22.59 -5.88
N VAL A 217 -11.33 23.53 -6.45
CA VAL A 217 -9.93 23.78 -6.03
C VAL A 217 -9.86 24.30 -4.59
N LYS A 218 -10.82 25.13 -4.16
CA LYS A 218 -10.88 25.59 -2.76
C LYS A 218 -11.11 24.43 -1.79
N ILE A 219 -11.98 23.48 -2.15
CA ILE A 219 -12.21 22.26 -1.35
C ILE A 219 -10.88 21.53 -1.11
N MET A 220 -10.09 21.30 -2.17
CA MET A 220 -8.80 20.61 -2.05
C MET A 220 -7.81 21.29 -1.11
N LYS A 221 -7.91 22.61 -0.96
CA LYS A 221 -7.00 23.45 -0.15
C LYS A 221 -7.55 23.74 1.24
N THR A 222 -8.63 23.06 1.64
CA THR A 222 -9.26 23.26 2.95
C THR A 222 -8.48 22.52 4.02
N VAL A 223 -8.24 23.18 5.15
CA VAL A 223 -7.59 22.61 6.34
C VAL A 223 -8.66 22.38 7.40
N ILE A 224 -8.66 21.18 7.96
CA ILE A 224 -9.63 20.70 8.96
C ILE A 224 -8.93 20.70 10.31
N TYR A 225 -9.61 21.23 11.32
CA TYR A 225 -9.05 21.41 12.64
C TYR A 225 -9.66 20.41 13.64
N GLU A 226 -8.95 20.13 14.72
CA GLU A 226 -9.52 19.43 15.87
C GLU A 226 -10.42 20.39 16.67
N ASP A 227 -11.46 19.85 17.30
CA ASP A 227 -12.39 20.64 18.14
C ASP A 227 -11.72 21.20 19.41
N GLU A 228 -10.54 20.70 19.76
CA GLU A 228 -9.78 21.10 20.95
C GLU A 228 -8.81 22.25 20.66
N ILE A 229 -8.93 23.31 21.47
CA ILE A 229 -8.00 24.45 21.46
C ILE A 229 -7.10 24.35 22.68
N ASP A 230 -5.78 24.23 22.47
CA ASP A 230 -4.83 24.29 23.58
C ASP A 230 -4.67 25.74 24.08
N LEU A 231 -5.58 26.13 24.98
CA LEU A 231 -5.62 27.46 25.58
C LEU A 231 -4.81 27.51 26.88
N ASN A 232 -3.49 27.42 26.76
CA ASN A 232 -2.62 27.70 27.89
C ASN A 232 -2.73 29.18 28.34
N HIS A 233 -2.31 29.46 29.58
CA HIS A 233 -2.48 30.77 30.21
C HIS A 233 -1.79 31.92 29.46
N ASP A 234 -0.66 31.65 28.79
CA ASP A 234 0.08 32.65 28.02
C ASP A 234 -0.58 32.96 26.66
N VAL A 235 -1.19 31.95 26.03
CA VAL A 235 -2.01 32.11 24.82
C VAL A 235 -3.24 32.97 25.11
N GLN A 236 -3.93 32.74 26.23
CA GLN A 236 -5.07 33.57 26.64
C GLN A 236 -4.70 35.04 26.89
N LYS A 237 -3.55 35.27 27.54
CA LYS A 237 -3.04 36.62 27.81
C LYS A 237 -2.67 37.35 26.52
N ASN A 238 -2.04 36.66 25.57
CA ASN A 238 -1.71 37.19 24.25
C ASN A 238 -2.96 37.47 23.38
N LEU A 239 -3.98 36.61 23.42
CA LEU A 239 -5.25 36.84 22.72
C LEU A 239 -5.98 38.07 23.26
N LYS A 240 -6.03 38.24 24.59
CA LYS A 240 -6.61 39.43 25.23
C LYS A 240 -5.85 40.71 24.87
N LEU A 241 -4.53 40.64 24.71
CA LEU A 241 -3.71 41.77 24.25
C LEU A 241 -3.98 42.09 22.78
N LYS A 242 -3.99 41.07 21.90
CA LYS A 242 -4.24 41.23 20.46
C LYS A 242 -5.66 41.72 20.16
N ALA A 243 -6.68 41.26 20.90
CA ALA A 243 -8.05 41.73 20.79
C ALA A 243 -8.20 43.23 21.13
N ARG A 244 -7.34 43.77 22.00
CA ARG A 244 -7.30 45.19 22.35
C ARG A 244 -6.54 46.07 21.34
N ILE A 245 -5.71 45.46 20.49
CA ILE A 245 -4.80 46.16 19.55
C ILE A 245 -5.32 46.10 18.11
N LEU A 246 -6.04 45.05 17.72
CA LEU A 246 -6.50 44.85 16.34
C LEU A 246 -7.92 45.41 16.15
N GLU A 247 -8.05 46.55 15.45
CA GLU A 247 -9.35 47.10 15.01
C GLU A 247 -10.03 46.28 13.89
N SER A 248 -9.31 45.34 13.25
CA SER A 248 -9.86 44.48 12.19
C SER A 248 -10.11 43.05 12.68
N ASN A 249 -11.38 42.61 12.66
CA ASN A 249 -11.80 41.25 13.02
C ASN A 249 -11.00 40.15 12.30
N ASP A 250 -10.66 40.32 11.01
CA ASP A 250 -10.03 39.25 10.21
C ASP A 250 -8.64 38.82 10.71
N LYS A 251 -7.77 39.77 11.08
CA LYS A 251 -6.42 39.46 11.60
C LYS A 251 -6.46 38.79 12.97
N PHE A 252 -7.50 39.07 13.75
CA PHE A 252 -7.73 38.43 15.04
C PHE A 252 -8.21 36.99 14.84
N PHE A 253 -9.17 36.75 13.94
CA PHE A 253 -9.62 35.40 13.58
C PHE A 253 -8.49 34.55 12.99
N GLU A 254 -7.63 35.09 12.13
CA GLU A 254 -6.43 34.37 11.65
C GLU A 254 -5.46 34.01 12.78
N SER A 255 -5.33 34.88 13.79
CA SER A 255 -4.49 34.60 14.95
C SER A 255 -5.06 33.49 15.83
N ILE A 256 -6.39 33.36 15.91
CA ILE A 256 -7.06 32.27 16.62
C ILE A 256 -6.96 30.96 15.83
N LYS A 257 -7.17 30.99 14.51
CA LYS A 257 -7.04 29.79 13.66
C LYS A 257 -5.66 29.13 13.75
N LYS A 258 -4.60 29.91 13.96
CA LYS A 258 -3.23 29.39 14.18
C LYS A 258 -3.05 28.64 15.50
N LEU A 259 -3.98 28.79 16.44
CA LEU A 259 -3.96 28.10 17.74
C LEU A 259 -4.73 26.78 17.71
N TRP A 260 -5.54 26.56 16.68
CA TRP A 260 -6.23 25.30 16.48
C TRP A 260 -5.25 24.24 16.00
N LYS A 261 -5.34 23.06 16.59
CA LYS A 261 -4.55 21.91 16.13
C LYS A 261 -5.12 21.45 14.79
N VAL A 262 -4.24 21.33 13.80
CA VAL A 262 -4.62 20.84 12.48
C VAL A 262 -4.84 19.34 12.59
N ARG A 263 -6.06 18.89 12.24
CA ARG A 263 -6.41 17.48 12.14
C ARG A 263 -5.90 16.92 10.81
N ILE A 264 -6.31 17.55 9.71
CA ILE A 264 -5.96 17.15 8.33
C ILE A 264 -5.82 18.41 7.46
N ASP A 265 -4.71 18.56 6.76
CA ASP A 265 -4.57 19.47 5.62
C ASP A 265 -4.86 18.68 4.34
N LEU A 266 -6.04 18.88 3.73
CA LEU A 266 -6.45 18.09 2.56
C LEU A 266 -5.46 18.21 1.40
N TRP A 267 -4.78 19.34 1.25
CA TRP A 267 -3.81 19.49 0.17
C TRP A 267 -2.53 18.71 0.51
N ASN A 268 -1.87 19.05 1.61
CA ASN A 268 -0.55 18.50 1.93
C ASN A 268 -0.61 17.03 2.33
N ASP A 269 -1.64 16.63 3.08
CA ASP A 269 -1.75 15.29 3.63
C ASP A 269 -2.39 14.30 2.66
N VAL A 270 -3.21 14.77 1.71
CA VAL A 270 -3.98 13.91 0.80
C VAL A 270 -3.66 14.21 -0.66
N PHE A 271 -4.12 15.32 -1.21
CA PHE A 271 -4.09 15.56 -2.66
C PHE A 271 -2.67 15.67 -3.25
N ALA A 272 -1.72 16.28 -2.54
CA ALA A 272 -0.34 16.45 -3.00
C ALA A 272 0.40 15.12 -3.20
N LYS A 273 -0.01 14.06 -2.50
CA LYS A 273 0.57 12.71 -2.66
C LYS A 273 0.07 12.01 -3.92
N MET A 274 -1.08 12.43 -4.45
CA MET A 274 -1.76 11.76 -5.55
C MET A 274 -1.54 12.47 -6.89
N LEU A 275 -1.36 13.80 -6.85
CA LEU A 275 -1.28 14.68 -7.99
C LEU A 275 0.15 15.12 -8.30
N ASP A 276 0.42 15.42 -9.57
CA ASP A 276 1.74 15.83 -10.04
C ASP A 276 2.06 17.29 -9.64
N GLU A 277 3.35 17.63 -9.52
CA GLU A 277 3.82 18.97 -9.12
C GLU A 277 3.27 20.11 -10.01
N ASN A 278 3.06 19.82 -11.30
CA ASN A 278 2.55 20.78 -12.28
C ASN A 278 1.02 20.98 -12.22
N PHE A 279 0.29 20.25 -11.37
CA PHE A 279 -1.17 20.33 -11.26
C PHE A 279 -1.68 21.75 -11.03
N ASN A 280 -1.06 22.50 -10.10
CA ASN A 280 -1.53 23.84 -9.74
C ASN A 280 -1.50 24.82 -10.93
N ILE A 281 -0.49 24.70 -11.81
CA ILE A 281 -0.40 25.50 -13.04
C ILE A 281 -1.46 25.00 -14.04
N GLY A 282 -1.50 23.67 -14.26
CA GLY A 282 -2.44 23.04 -15.19
C GLY A 282 -3.91 23.35 -14.89
N ILE A 283 -4.33 23.27 -13.62
CA ILE A 283 -5.71 23.53 -13.19
C ILE A 283 -6.06 25.02 -13.30
N THR A 284 -5.11 25.91 -13.03
CA THR A 284 -5.31 27.36 -13.16
C THR A 284 -5.58 27.74 -14.61
N ASP A 285 -4.80 27.18 -15.53
CA ASP A 285 -5.00 27.41 -16.97
C ASP A 285 -6.27 26.73 -17.47
N PHE A 286 -6.58 25.52 -16.97
CA PHE A 286 -7.84 24.84 -17.28
C PHE A 286 -9.07 25.68 -16.90
N ILE A 287 -9.10 26.25 -15.70
CA ILE A 287 -10.21 27.11 -15.25
C ILE A 287 -10.36 28.34 -16.16
N LYS A 288 -9.26 29.00 -16.53
CA LYS A 288 -9.28 30.15 -17.45
C LYS A 288 -9.79 29.75 -18.83
N ASN A 289 -9.28 28.64 -19.36
CA ASN A 289 -9.68 28.11 -20.67
C ASN A 289 -11.16 27.72 -20.67
N ARG A 290 -11.62 27.03 -19.64
CA ARG A 290 -13.03 26.67 -19.43
C ARG A 290 -13.94 27.90 -19.42
N ASN A 291 -13.58 28.93 -18.67
CA ASN A 291 -14.34 30.18 -18.65
C ASN A 291 -14.31 30.89 -20.01
N HIS A 292 -13.23 30.78 -20.77
CA HIS A 292 -13.15 31.31 -22.14
C HIS A 292 -14.15 30.64 -23.07
N ILE A 293 -14.20 29.29 -23.06
CA ILE A 293 -15.11 28.50 -23.90
C ILE A 293 -16.57 28.63 -23.45
N ALA A 294 -16.85 28.54 -22.16
CA ALA A 294 -18.23 28.60 -21.63
C ALA A 294 -18.92 29.96 -21.86
N HIS A 295 -18.14 31.04 -22.03
CA HIS A 295 -18.64 32.37 -22.38
C HIS A 295 -18.60 32.67 -23.89
N ASN A 296 -18.46 31.65 -24.74
CA ASN A 296 -18.47 31.74 -26.20
C ASN A 296 -17.48 32.79 -26.74
N LYS A 297 -16.30 32.92 -26.10
CA LYS A 297 -15.26 33.83 -26.60
C LYS A 297 -14.57 33.19 -27.81
N LEU A 298 -14.04 34.04 -28.70
CA LEU A 298 -13.42 33.60 -29.95
C LEU A 298 -12.23 32.67 -29.72
N VAL A 299 -12.11 31.65 -30.57
CA VAL A 299 -11.07 30.64 -30.55
C VAL A 299 -10.52 30.51 -31.96
N ASP A 300 -9.21 30.74 -32.10
CA ASP A 300 -8.46 30.39 -33.31
C ASP A 300 -7.87 28.98 -33.18
N TYR A 301 -7.40 28.42 -34.29
CA TYR A 301 -6.89 27.06 -34.34
C TYR A 301 -5.68 26.82 -33.42
N ASN A 302 -4.83 27.82 -33.23
CA ASN A 302 -3.67 27.73 -32.34
C ASN A 302 -4.10 27.68 -30.86
N SER A 303 -5.04 28.54 -30.47
CA SER A 303 -5.63 28.55 -29.15
C SER A 303 -6.39 27.27 -28.89
N PHE A 304 -7.12 26.74 -29.88
CA PHE A 304 -7.78 25.44 -29.81
C PHE A 304 -6.80 24.33 -29.44
N LYS A 305 -5.65 24.24 -30.13
CA LYS A 305 -4.62 23.23 -29.82
C LYS A 305 -4.13 23.35 -28.39
N LYS A 306 -3.73 24.56 -27.96
CA LYS A 306 -3.23 24.78 -26.60
C LYS A 306 -4.25 24.45 -25.52
N ILE A 307 -5.51 24.85 -25.73
CA ILE A 307 -6.60 24.53 -24.80
C ILE A 307 -6.84 23.02 -24.76
N LYS A 308 -6.87 22.36 -25.93
CA LYS A 308 -7.03 20.91 -26.04
C LYS A 308 -5.91 20.17 -25.31
N ASP A 309 -4.65 20.56 -25.51
CA ASP A 309 -3.50 19.93 -24.84
C ASP A 309 -3.58 20.08 -23.32
N ASN A 310 -4.01 21.25 -22.82
CA ASN A 310 -4.26 21.46 -21.40
C ASN A 310 -5.41 20.59 -20.88
N ILE A 311 -6.51 20.44 -21.63
CA ILE A 311 -7.62 19.54 -21.24
C ILE A 311 -7.16 18.09 -21.20
N ASP A 312 -6.51 17.60 -22.25
CA ASP A 312 -6.06 16.21 -22.36
C ASP A 312 -5.04 15.90 -21.23
N SER A 313 -4.15 16.84 -20.91
CA SER A 313 -3.23 16.72 -19.77
C SER A 313 -3.97 16.63 -18.43
N MET A 314 -4.97 17.47 -18.20
CA MET A 314 -5.75 17.44 -16.96
C MET A 314 -6.59 16.17 -16.83
N GLU A 315 -7.12 15.66 -17.94
CA GLU A 315 -7.84 14.38 -18.01
C GLU A 315 -6.95 13.24 -17.49
N THR A 316 -5.72 13.12 -18.02
CA THR A 316 -4.76 12.11 -17.56
C THR A 316 -4.44 12.24 -16.07
N VAL A 317 -4.23 13.46 -15.57
CA VAL A 317 -3.92 13.69 -14.15
C VAL A 317 -5.06 13.20 -13.25
N PHE A 318 -6.31 13.53 -13.59
CA PHE A 318 -7.46 13.09 -12.77
C PHE A 318 -7.72 11.59 -12.86
N VAL A 319 -7.60 10.98 -14.05
CA VAL A 319 -7.75 9.51 -14.20
C VAL A 319 -6.72 8.78 -13.34
N ASN A 320 -5.45 9.17 -13.42
CA ASN A 320 -4.39 8.56 -12.63
C ASN A 320 -4.60 8.77 -11.13
N ALA A 321 -5.06 9.95 -10.71
CA ALA A 321 -5.36 10.21 -9.31
C ALA A 321 -6.51 9.33 -8.78
N ILE A 322 -7.58 9.17 -9.57
CA ILE A 322 -8.73 8.31 -9.20
C ILE A 322 -8.28 6.84 -9.10
N GLU A 323 -7.41 6.38 -10.00
CA GLU A 323 -6.86 5.02 -9.93
C GLU A 323 -6.04 4.80 -8.66
N LYS A 324 -5.13 5.72 -8.33
CA LYS A 324 -4.37 5.70 -7.06
C LYS A 324 -5.29 5.68 -5.84
N VAL A 325 -6.37 6.46 -5.86
CA VAL A 325 -7.39 6.46 -4.80
C VAL A 325 -8.02 5.06 -4.69
N ASN A 326 -8.44 4.45 -5.79
CA ASN A 326 -9.06 3.12 -5.74
C ASN A 326 -8.10 2.02 -5.27
N GLN A 327 -6.80 2.11 -5.58
CA GLN A 327 -5.80 1.14 -5.11
C GLN A 327 -5.46 1.30 -3.62
N HIS A 328 -5.45 2.53 -3.09
CA HIS A 328 -5.04 2.77 -1.71
C HIS A 328 -6.13 2.45 -0.68
N TYR A 329 -7.41 2.58 -1.05
CA TYR A 329 -8.53 2.31 -0.16
C TYR A 329 -9.41 1.19 -0.72
N MET A 330 -9.24 -0.02 -0.16
CA MET A 330 -10.14 -1.15 -0.35
C MET A 330 -11.34 -0.99 0.58
N SER A 331 -12.54 -1.31 0.10
CA SER A 331 -13.72 -1.31 0.97
C SER A 331 -13.68 -2.51 1.91
N ASN A 332 -14.36 -2.41 3.06
CA ASN A 332 -14.47 -3.53 3.99
C ASN A 332 -15.08 -4.76 3.32
N GLU A 333 -16.07 -4.56 2.45
CA GLU A 333 -16.70 -5.64 1.69
C GLU A 333 -15.71 -6.32 0.74
N ALA A 334 -14.84 -5.55 0.08
CA ALA A 334 -13.80 -6.10 -0.80
C ALA A 334 -12.75 -6.90 0.00
N ILE A 335 -12.36 -6.41 1.19
CA ILE A 335 -11.47 -7.13 2.11
C ILE A 335 -12.15 -8.43 2.56
N MET A 336 -13.41 -8.37 2.98
CA MET A 336 -14.17 -9.55 3.38
C MET A 336 -14.33 -10.58 2.25
N THR A 337 -14.46 -10.13 0.99
CA THR A 337 -14.49 -11.04 -0.17
C THR A 337 -13.15 -11.76 -0.32
N ILE A 338 -12.03 -11.04 -0.26
CA ILE A 338 -10.70 -11.64 -0.36
C ILE A 338 -10.47 -12.65 0.78
N GLU A 339 -10.84 -12.29 2.01
CA GLU A 339 -10.74 -13.19 3.17
C GLU A 339 -11.61 -14.44 3.01
N ALA A 340 -12.83 -14.30 2.50
CA ALA A 340 -13.73 -15.43 2.26
C ALA A 340 -13.22 -16.35 1.14
N GLU A 341 -12.66 -15.79 0.06
CA GLU A 341 -12.05 -16.56 -1.03
C GLU A 341 -10.80 -17.33 -0.55
N GLU A 342 -9.98 -16.72 0.30
CA GLU A 342 -8.81 -17.37 0.91
C GLU A 342 -9.23 -18.55 1.79
N VAL A 343 -10.23 -18.34 2.66
CA VAL A 343 -10.78 -19.41 3.51
C VAL A 343 -11.35 -20.54 2.65
N HIS A 344 -12.06 -20.23 1.56
CA HIS A 344 -12.58 -21.24 0.65
C HIS A 344 -11.46 -22.05 -0.02
N ARG A 345 -10.39 -21.38 -0.49
CA ARG A 345 -9.24 -22.05 -1.10
C ARG A 345 -8.57 -23.02 -0.14
N LEU A 346 -8.33 -22.60 1.10
CA LEU A 346 -7.75 -23.46 2.14
C LEU A 346 -8.67 -24.65 2.47
N GLN A 347 -9.99 -24.45 2.49
CA GLN A 347 -10.95 -25.53 2.67
C GLN A 347 -10.93 -26.54 1.52
N GLU A 348 -10.80 -26.08 0.28
CA GLU A 348 -10.68 -26.96 -0.89
C GLU A 348 -9.39 -27.78 -0.87
N GLU A 349 -8.26 -27.16 -0.51
CA GLU A 349 -6.97 -27.83 -0.36
C GLU A 349 -7.03 -28.91 0.73
N HIS A 350 -7.58 -28.58 1.92
CA HIS A 350 -7.79 -29.56 2.98
C HIS A 350 -8.76 -30.68 2.59
N TYR A 351 -9.84 -30.36 1.87
CA TYR A 351 -10.77 -31.37 1.38
C TYR A 351 -10.08 -32.34 0.42
N LEU A 352 -9.28 -31.81 -0.51
CA LEU A 352 -8.52 -32.60 -1.48
C LEU A 352 -7.49 -33.50 -0.80
N LEU A 353 -6.76 -32.99 0.19
CA LEU A 353 -5.80 -33.78 0.96
C LEU A 353 -6.49 -34.94 1.70
N ASN A 354 -7.62 -34.67 2.37
CA ASN A 354 -8.40 -35.71 3.04
C ASN A 354 -8.94 -36.76 2.06
N LEU A 355 -9.36 -36.33 0.87
CA LEU A 355 -9.81 -37.24 -0.18
C LEU A 355 -8.69 -38.16 -0.64
N LYS A 356 -7.50 -37.59 -0.93
CA LYS A 356 -6.28 -38.34 -1.30
C LYS A 356 -5.97 -39.41 -0.25
N MET A 357 -5.88 -39.02 1.02
CA MET A 357 -5.58 -39.93 2.13
C MET A 357 -6.64 -41.03 2.28
N SER A 358 -7.93 -40.66 2.20
CA SER A 358 -9.04 -41.61 2.40
C SER A 358 -9.19 -42.61 1.25
N GLU A 359 -8.91 -42.22 0.00
CA GLU A 359 -9.06 -43.10 -1.17
C GLU A 359 -7.86 -44.03 -1.33
N ALA A 360 -6.64 -43.50 -1.16
CA ALA A 360 -5.41 -44.28 -1.30
C ALA A 360 -5.06 -45.09 -0.05
N GLY A 361 -5.58 -44.72 1.13
CA GLY A 361 -5.31 -45.39 2.39
C GLY A 361 -3.95 -45.04 3.03
N VAL A 362 -3.34 -43.93 2.61
CA VAL A 362 -2.03 -43.45 3.08
C VAL A 362 -2.16 -42.17 3.90
N ASN A 363 -1.23 -41.92 4.82
CA ASN A 363 -1.13 -40.65 5.52
C ASN A 363 -0.14 -39.72 4.81
N ILE A 364 -0.62 -38.53 4.43
CA ILE A 364 0.22 -37.43 3.95
C ILE A 364 0.24 -36.39 5.06
N LEU A 365 1.34 -36.35 5.81
CA LEU A 365 1.49 -35.46 6.97
C LEU A 365 2.14 -34.15 6.56
N ASP A 366 1.68 -33.06 7.17
CA ASP A 366 2.34 -31.76 7.10
C ASP A 366 3.55 -31.72 8.04
N TYR A 367 4.38 -30.70 7.85
CA TYR A 367 5.55 -30.46 8.68
C TYR A 367 5.29 -30.57 10.19
N ASN A 368 4.20 -29.96 10.69
CA ASN A 368 3.89 -29.95 12.11
C ASN A 368 3.52 -31.34 12.64
N SER A 369 2.81 -32.12 11.85
CA SER A 369 2.42 -33.49 12.21
C SER A 369 3.63 -34.42 12.23
N ILE A 370 4.57 -34.28 11.29
CA ILE A 370 5.84 -35.02 11.28
C ILE A 370 6.69 -34.64 12.51
N TYR A 371 6.81 -33.34 12.79
CA TYR A 371 7.51 -32.84 13.96
C TYR A 371 6.94 -33.40 15.27
N GLN A 372 5.60 -33.42 15.41
CA GLN A 372 4.93 -33.99 16.59
C GLN A 372 5.22 -35.47 16.76
N LYS A 373 5.24 -36.26 15.66
CA LYS A 373 5.63 -37.68 15.72
C LYS A 373 7.04 -37.84 16.27
N PHE A 374 8.01 -37.09 15.74
CA PHE A 374 9.38 -37.12 16.25
C PHE A 374 9.49 -36.66 17.70
N ALA A 375 8.74 -35.63 18.10
CA ALA A 375 8.70 -35.18 19.49
C ALA A 375 8.15 -36.25 20.44
N CYS A 376 7.14 -37.03 20.02
CA CYS A 376 6.64 -38.16 20.80
C CYS A 376 7.72 -39.23 21.03
N SER A 377 8.50 -39.59 20.01
CA SER A 377 9.59 -40.57 20.18
C SER A 377 10.70 -40.09 21.12
N VAL A 378 11.05 -38.80 21.09
CA VAL A 378 11.99 -38.23 22.05
C VAL A 378 11.41 -38.27 23.48
N GLN A 379 10.11 -38.00 23.61
CA GLN A 379 9.41 -38.11 24.89
C GLN A 379 9.35 -39.55 25.40
N GLU A 380 9.14 -40.54 24.53
CA GLU A 380 9.14 -41.97 24.87
C GLU A 380 10.49 -42.40 25.45
N ILE A 381 11.60 -42.00 24.81
CA ILE A 381 12.96 -42.26 25.31
C ILE A 381 13.16 -41.63 26.69
N TYR A 382 12.76 -40.36 26.85
CA TYR A 382 12.89 -39.66 28.13
C TYR A 382 12.08 -40.36 29.24
N VAL A 383 10.82 -40.74 28.95
CA VAL A 383 9.95 -41.43 29.91
C VAL A 383 10.52 -42.79 30.27
N GLY A 384 11.00 -43.57 29.29
CA GLY A 384 11.61 -44.87 29.53
C GLY A 384 12.77 -44.81 30.52
N ILE A 385 13.70 -43.88 30.31
CA ILE A 385 14.85 -43.68 31.19
C ILE A 385 14.45 -43.06 32.54
N ASN A 386 13.59 -42.05 32.52
CA ASN A 386 13.17 -41.36 33.75
C ASN A 386 12.40 -42.30 34.68
N ASP A 387 11.54 -43.17 34.16
CA ASP A 387 10.76 -44.11 34.97
C ASP A 387 11.64 -45.21 35.54
N GLU A 388 12.63 -45.70 34.78
CA GLU A 388 13.59 -46.71 35.24
C GLU A 388 14.45 -46.20 36.40
N PHE A 389 14.96 -44.97 36.30
CA PHE A 389 15.82 -44.38 37.33
C PHE A 389 15.09 -43.45 38.31
N TYR A 390 13.75 -43.39 38.29
CA TYR A 390 12.97 -42.46 39.10
C TYR A 390 13.26 -42.52 40.61
N PHE A 391 13.50 -43.73 41.13
CA PHE A 391 13.80 -43.99 42.54
C PHE A 391 15.30 -44.11 42.83
N SER A 392 16.17 -43.88 41.84
CA SER A 392 17.61 -43.98 42.03
C SER A 392 18.15 -42.76 42.77
N GLU A 393 18.68 -42.98 43.97
CA GLU A 393 19.27 -41.90 44.81
C GLU A 393 20.65 -41.42 44.30
N TRP A 394 21.21 -42.09 43.30
CA TRP A 394 22.58 -41.85 42.81
C TRP A 394 22.64 -41.21 41.42
N ILE A 395 21.50 -41.09 40.74
CA ILE A 395 21.38 -40.48 39.41
C ILE A 395 20.46 -39.27 39.50
N ASN A 396 20.82 -38.21 38.77
CA ASN A 396 19.96 -37.05 38.54
C ASN A 396 19.73 -36.87 37.04
N ILE A 397 18.45 -36.87 36.64
CA ILE A 397 17.99 -36.63 35.27
C ILE A 397 17.39 -35.22 35.20
N SER A 398 17.88 -34.39 34.28
CA SER A 398 17.33 -33.06 34.05
C SER A 398 15.94 -33.12 33.40
N SER A 399 15.13 -32.09 33.60
CA SER A 399 13.87 -31.94 32.86
C SER A 399 14.08 -31.90 31.34
N LEU A 400 13.16 -32.48 30.59
CA LEU A 400 13.11 -32.40 29.13
C LEU A 400 12.97 -30.94 28.66
N SER A 401 13.91 -30.48 27.81
CA SER A 401 13.82 -29.16 27.19
C SER A 401 13.00 -29.18 25.90
N MET A 402 12.43 -28.02 25.57
CA MET A 402 11.78 -27.82 24.27
C MET A 402 12.84 -27.73 23.18
N THR A 403 12.55 -28.35 22.04
CA THR A 403 13.40 -28.35 20.86
C THR A 403 12.71 -27.61 19.72
N GLU A 404 13.49 -27.23 18.71
CA GLU A 404 12.99 -26.64 17.46
C GLU A 404 13.66 -27.35 16.28
N ASN A 405 13.07 -27.33 15.09
CA ASN A 405 13.73 -27.87 13.92
C ASN A 405 14.59 -26.78 13.26
N THR A 406 15.84 -26.68 13.72
CA THR A 406 16.85 -25.75 13.17
C THR A 406 17.90 -26.45 12.30
N GLY A 407 17.84 -27.79 12.17
CA GLY A 407 18.87 -28.61 11.54
C GLY A 407 20.15 -28.81 12.39
N ASP A 408 20.30 -28.05 13.47
CA ASP A 408 21.44 -28.16 14.39
C ASP A 408 21.16 -29.14 15.52
N GLU A 409 22.23 -29.69 16.11
CA GLU A 409 22.13 -30.54 17.31
C GLU A 409 21.69 -29.71 18.53
N GLN A 410 20.63 -30.16 19.20
CA GLN A 410 20.08 -29.53 20.40
C GLN A 410 20.07 -30.52 21.56
N ALA A 411 20.62 -30.10 22.71
CA ALA A 411 20.55 -30.90 23.93
C ALA A 411 19.11 -30.94 24.45
N VAL A 412 18.60 -32.12 24.80
CA VAL A 412 17.22 -32.31 25.24
C VAL A 412 17.12 -32.64 26.73
N PHE A 413 18.00 -33.50 27.23
CA PHE A 413 18.16 -33.77 28.65
C PHE A 413 19.55 -34.35 28.94
N SER A 414 19.96 -34.30 30.21
CA SER A 414 21.22 -34.83 30.70
C SER A 414 21.00 -35.76 31.89
N ILE A 415 21.86 -36.76 32.01
CA ILE A 415 21.92 -37.71 33.12
C ILE A 415 23.27 -37.53 33.80
N SER A 416 23.27 -37.28 35.11
CA SER A 416 24.46 -37.00 35.91
C SER A 416 24.50 -37.90 37.14
N ASN A 417 25.70 -38.36 37.51
CA ASN A 417 25.91 -39.15 38.71
C ASN A 417 26.16 -38.24 39.93
N HIS A 418 25.45 -38.48 41.03
CA HIS A 418 25.60 -37.72 42.28
C HIS A 418 26.96 -37.98 42.99
N VAL A 419 27.59 -39.12 42.69
CA VAL A 419 28.87 -39.54 43.28
C VAL A 419 30.05 -38.79 42.64
N ASN A 420 30.00 -38.61 41.31
CA ASN A 420 30.99 -37.90 40.52
C ASN A 420 30.31 -37.05 39.44
N GLU A 421 30.37 -35.73 39.57
CA GLU A 421 29.75 -34.78 38.62
C GLU A 421 30.38 -34.85 37.21
N GLU A 422 31.61 -35.38 37.08
CA GLU A 422 32.27 -35.58 35.78
C GLU A 422 31.64 -36.72 34.95
N ASP A 423 30.92 -37.64 35.60
CA ASP A 423 30.17 -38.72 34.93
C ASP A 423 28.78 -38.20 34.52
N THR A 424 28.77 -37.31 33.52
CA THR A 424 27.55 -36.72 32.96
C THR A 424 27.44 -37.02 31.46
N ILE A 425 26.28 -37.52 31.04
CA ILE A 425 25.94 -37.72 29.64
C ILE A 425 24.79 -36.80 29.22
N VAL A 426 24.81 -36.37 27.96
CA VAL A 426 23.81 -35.47 27.39
C VAL A 426 23.23 -36.08 26.11
N VAL A 427 21.90 -36.08 26.02
CA VAL A 427 21.17 -36.54 24.84
C VAL A 427 20.89 -35.34 23.93
N TYR A 428 21.25 -35.47 22.66
CA TYR A 428 21.08 -34.47 21.62
C TYR A 428 20.13 -34.99 20.54
N VAL A 429 19.36 -34.08 19.94
CA VAL A 429 18.53 -34.35 18.78
C VAL A 429 18.80 -33.37 17.65
N SER A 430 18.63 -33.83 16.42
CA SER A 430 18.60 -32.97 15.23
C SER A 430 17.53 -33.46 14.27
N TYR A 431 16.77 -32.52 13.71
CA TYR A 431 15.64 -32.78 12.82
C TYR A 431 16.00 -32.43 11.39
N ASN A 432 15.57 -33.27 10.44
CA ASN A 432 15.57 -32.97 9.01
C ASN A 432 14.18 -33.34 8.46
N ILE A 433 13.30 -32.35 8.35
CA ILE A 433 11.88 -32.56 7.99
C ILE A 433 11.63 -32.02 6.58
N ASP A 434 11.10 -32.86 5.73
CA ASP A 434 10.56 -32.55 4.40
C ASP A 434 9.13 -33.14 4.32
N ASP A 435 8.14 -32.27 4.12
CA ASP A 435 6.71 -32.62 4.09
C ASP A 435 6.17 -32.90 2.68
N CYS A 436 7.04 -32.98 1.67
CA CYS A 436 6.65 -33.37 0.33
C CYS A 436 6.14 -34.83 0.27
N GLU A 437 5.19 -35.10 -0.63
CA GLU A 437 4.66 -36.45 -0.86
C GLU A 437 5.78 -37.43 -1.28
N GLY A 438 5.85 -38.60 -0.63
CA GLY A 438 6.82 -39.66 -0.96
C GLY A 438 8.25 -39.43 -0.47
N VAL A 439 8.52 -38.31 0.21
CA VAL A 439 9.85 -37.97 0.74
C VAL A 439 9.97 -38.43 2.19
N SER A 440 11.19 -38.80 2.59
CA SER A 440 11.51 -39.18 3.96
C SER A 440 12.04 -38.01 4.78
N SER A 441 11.57 -37.92 6.02
CA SER A 441 12.09 -37.07 7.07
C SER A 441 12.87 -37.90 8.09
N GLU A 442 13.88 -37.32 8.74
CA GLU A 442 14.78 -38.01 9.66
C GLU A 442 14.91 -37.24 10.99
N LEU A 443 14.88 -37.98 12.10
CA LEU A 443 15.26 -37.55 13.44
C LEU A 443 16.51 -38.32 13.86
N GLU A 444 17.60 -37.60 14.11
CA GLU A 444 18.84 -38.19 14.62
C GLU A 444 18.95 -37.91 16.13
N ILE A 445 19.17 -38.96 16.92
CA ILE A 445 19.35 -38.88 18.38
C ILE A 445 20.75 -39.37 18.73
N LYS A 446 21.51 -38.60 19.53
CA LYS A 446 22.88 -38.92 19.94
C LYS A 446 23.04 -38.78 21.44
N VAL A 447 23.73 -39.72 22.07
CA VAL A 447 24.19 -39.61 23.46
C VAL A 447 25.67 -39.31 23.47
N LYS A 448 26.08 -38.27 24.21
CA LYS A 448 27.49 -37.86 24.32
C LYS A 448 27.94 -37.78 25.78
N ASN A 449 29.18 -38.21 26.03
CA ASN A 449 29.94 -37.89 27.23
C ASN A 449 31.09 -36.95 26.82
N GLY A 450 30.97 -35.66 27.17
CA GLY A 450 31.84 -34.62 26.63
C GLY A 450 31.76 -34.53 25.10
N GLU A 451 32.89 -34.74 24.41
CA GLU A 451 32.95 -34.76 22.94
C GLU A 451 32.75 -36.16 22.33
N VAL A 452 32.70 -37.22 23.15
CA VAL A 452 32.63 -38.60 22.67
C VAL A 452 31.17 -39.03 22.50
N VAL A 453 30.82 -39.54 21.32
CA VAL A 453 29.50 -40.13 21.06
C VAL A 453 29.50 -41.56 21.59
N ILE A 454 28.59 -41.84 22.53
CA ILE A 454 28.43 -43.15 23.17
C ILE A 454 27.47 -44.01 22.35
N ASN A 455 26.33 -43.43 21.96
CA ASN A 455 25.30 -44.11 21.20
C ASN A 455 24.61 -43.14 20.23
N LYS A 456 24.05 -43.66 19.13
CA LYS A 456 23.34 -42.91 18.10
C LYS A 456 22.28 -43.79 17.44
N ILE A 457 21.09 -43.23 17.24
CA ILE A 457 20.02 -43.80 16.40
C ILE A 457 19.46 -42.76 15.42
N VAL A 458 18.80 -43.25 14.37
CA VAL A 458 18.08 -42.41 13.39
C VAL A 458 16.67 -42.98 13.22
N VAL A 459 15.66 -42.16 13.50
CA VAL A 459 14.24 -42.48 13.32
C VAL A 459 13.77 -41.83 12.03
N GLU A 460 13.25 -42.63 11.10
CA GLU A 460 12.80 -42.17 9.78
C GLU A 460 11.27 -42.20 9.68
N TYR A 461 10.71 -41.15 9.06
CA TYR A 461 9.32 -41.12 8.62
C TYR A 461 9.24 -40.89 7.12
N LYS A 462 8.69 -41.84 6.38
CA LYS A 462 8.39 -41.67 4.95
C LYS A 462 6.96 -41.18 4.77
N ASN A 463 6.80 -40.05 4.11
CA ASN A 463 5.48 -39.48 3.83
C ASN A 463 4.79 -40.27 2.70
N GLY A 464 3.48 -40.47 2.80
CA GLY A 464 2.72 -41.12 1.74
C GLY A 464 2.75 -40.32 0.43
N SER A 465 2.56 -41.00 -0.71
CA SER A 465 2.32 -40.32 -1.99
C SER A 465 1.19 -40.99 -2.77
N VAL A 466 0.44 -40.18 -3.50
CA VAL A 466 -0.70 -40.66 -4.27
C VAL A 466 -0.61 -40.26 -5.73
N ILE A 467 -1.16 -41.13 -6.59
CA ILE A 467 -1.35 -40.85 -8.01
C ILE A 467 -2.83 -40.97 -8.35
N PHE A 468 -3.33 -40.05 -9.16
CA PHE A 468 -4.71 -40.11 -9.62
C PHE A 468 -4.84 -41.11 -10.78
N ASP A 469 -5.70 -42.11 -10.64
CA ASP A 469 -6.00 -43.05 -11.71
C ASP A 469 -7.20 -42.53 -12.53
N GLU A 470 -6.93 -42.07 -13.76
CA GLU A 470 -7.96 -41.54 -14.66
C GLU A 470 -9.00 -42.59 -15.09
N ASP A 471 -8.62 -43.88 -15.16
CA ASP A 471 -9.51 -44.97 -15.57
C ASP A 471 -10.42 -45.41 -14.41
N ALA A 472 -9.89 -45.43 -13.19
CA ALA A 472 -10.59 -45.84 -11.98
C ALA A 472 -11.39 -44.70 -11.33
N GLY A 473 -10.95 -43.45 -11.53
CA GLY A 473 -11.61 -42.23 -11.07
C GLY A 473 -11.40 -41.89 -9.60
N TYR A 474 -10.36 -42.42 -8.97
CA TYR A 474 -9.98 -42.17 -7.57
C TYR A 474 -8.45 -42.22 -7.39
N TYR A 475 -7.94 -41.76 -6.25
CA TYR A 475 -6.51 -41.77 -5.92
C TYR A 475 -6.02 -43.15 -5.48
N LEU A 476 -4.87 -43.57 -6.00
CA LEU A 476 -4.15 -44.79 -5.60
C LEU A 476 -2.85 -44.43 -4.88
N SER A 477 -2.45 -45.28 -3.93
CA SER A 477 -1.14 -45.20 -3.28
C SER A 477 -0.03 -45.48 -4.30
N GLU A 478 0.92 -44.54 -4.41
CA GLU A 478 2.19 -44.76 -5.12
C GLU A 478 3.28 -45.16 -4.13
N ASN A 479 3.32 -44.50 -2.97
CA ASN A 479 4.14 -44.89 -1.82
C ASN A 479 3.28 -44.92 -0.56
N GLU A 480 3.37 -46.01 0.19
CA GLU A 480 2.83 -46.11 1.55
C GLU A 480 3.61 -45.21 2.50
N ASP A 481 2.92 -44.65 3.50
CA ASP A 481 3.58 -44.00 4.63
C ASP A 481 4.15 -45.03 5.59
N GLU A 482 5.34 -44.75 6.13
CA GLU A 482 6.04 -45.68 7.02
C GLU A 482 6.76 -44.91 8.13
N TYR A 483 6.65 -45.39 9.36
CA TYR A 483 7.36 -44.87 10.51
C TYR A 483 8.20 -45.97 11.13
N ASN A 484 9.52 -45.79 11.13
CA ASN A 484 10.44 -46.78 11.68
C ASN A 484 10.90 -46.38 13.09
N ASP A 485 10.23 -46.92 14.10
CA ASP A 485 10.52 -46.75 15.53
C ASP A 485 11.18 -47.98 16.17
N SER A 486 11.53 -48.99 15.36
CA SER A 486 11.96 -50.30 15.86
C SER A 486 13.24 -50.27 16.71
N GLU A 487 14.11 -49.27 16.51
CA GLU A 487 15.38 -49.11 17.23
C GLU A 487 15.24 -48.36 18.56
N ILE A 488 14.08 -47.76 18.85
CA ILE A 488 13.88 -46.93 20.05
C ILE A 488 13.99 -47.76 21.33
N ASP A 489 13.31 -48.90 21.39
CA ASP A 489 13.32 -49.77 22.57
C ASP A 489 14.73 -50.33 22.84
N GLU A 490 15.46 -50.73 21.78
CA GLU A 490 16.85 -51.20 21.90
C GLU A 490 17.75 -50.08 22.42
N PHE A 491 17.60 -48.86 21.90
CA PHE A 491 18.36 -47.69 22.34
C PHE A 491 18.12 -47.33 23.80
N VAL A 492 16.88 -47.38 24.28
CA VAL A 492 16.57 -47.14 25.70
C VAL A 492 17.26 -48.19 26.58
N ASN A 493 17.18 -49.48 26.22
CA ASN A 493 17.84 -50.55 26.98
C ASN A 493 19.37 -50.41 26.99
N GLU A 494 19.99 -50.06 25.86
CA GLU A 494 21.43 -49.83 25.77
C GLU A 494 21.86 -48.63 26.60
N LEU A 495 21.08 -47.54 26.56
CA LEU A 495 21.34 -46.35 27.37
C LEU A 495 21.21 -46.65 28.86
N SER A 496 20.19 -47.41 29.28
CA SER A 496 20.01 -47.83 30.67
C SER A 496 21.15 -48.71 31.17
N SER A 497 21.58 -49.71 30.38
CA SER A 497 22.73 -50.54 30.74
C SER A 497 24.02 -49.70 30.85
N TYR A 498 24.23 -48.73 29.97
CA TYR A 498 25.37 -47.81 30.08
C TYR A 498 25.29 -46.98 31.37
N VAL A 499 24.11 -46.48 31.72
CA VAL A 499 23.89 -45.71 32.95
C VAL A 499 24.23 -46.58 34.17
N GLU A 500 23.73 -47.82 34.26
CA GLU A 500 23.96 -48.72 35.40
C GLU A 500 25.41 -49.18 35.54
N ASP A 501 26.01 -49.64 34.44
CA ASP A 501 27.30 -50.32 34.47
C ASP A 501 28.48 -49.34 34.33
N GLU A 502 28.30 -48.26 33.56
CA GLU A 502 29.41 -47.44 33.09
C GLU A 502 29.54 -46.08 33.79
N MET A 503 28.45 -45.48 34.30
CA MET A 503 28.47 -44.10 34.84
C MET A 503 29.04 -43.95 36.27
N ASN A 504 29.39 -45.03 36.98
CA ASN A 504 30.05 -44.92 38.28
C ASN A 504 31.53 -45.27 38.17
N SER A 505 32.32 -44.30 37.69
CA SER A 505 33.77 -44.47 37.46
C SER A 505 34.54 -44.84 38.73
N ILE A 506 34.17 -44.25 39.86
CA ILE A 506 34.82 -44.47 41.17
C ILE A 506 34.57 -45.90 41.67
N LYS A 507 33.35 -46.40 41.51
CA LYS A 507 33.03 -47.80 41.83
C LYS A 507 33.85 -48.77 40.99
N LYS A 508 34.01 -48.49 39.69
CA LYS A 508 34.86 -49.32 38.81
C LYS A 508 36.32 -49.34 39.22
N GLU A 509 36.85 -48.20 39.65
CA GLU A 509 38.23 -48.10 40.15
C GLU A 509 38.40 -48.96 41.41
N VAL A 510 37.47 -48.88 42.36
CA VAL A 510 37.47 -49.71 43.58
C VAL A 510 37.32 -51.20 43.27
N ASP A 511 36.39 -51.58 42.40
CA ASP A 511 36.19 -52.98 42.00
C ASP A 511 37.44 -53.54 41.29
N SER A 512 38.11 -52.72 40.48
CA SER A 512 39.38 -53.09 39.83
C SER A 512 40.52 -53.26 40.84
N LEU A 513 40.61 -52.39 41.85
CA LEU A 513 41.59 -52.49 42.93
C LEU A 513 41.38 -53.75 43.79
N HIS A 514 40.12 -54.07 44.13
CA HIS A 514 39.76 -55.30 44.85
C HIS A 514 40.09 -56.57 44.04
N ALA A 515 39.97 -56.53 42.71
CA ALA A 515 40.28 -57.67 41.85
C ALA A 515 41.79 -57.95 41.70
N CYS A 516 42.65 -56.95 41.91
CA CYS A 516 44.10 -57.05 41.64
C CYS A 516 44.98 -57.35 42.87
N ILE A 517 44.47 -57.23 44.11
CA ILE A 517 45.30 -57.28 45.33
C ILE A 517 44.76 -58.34 46.31
N PRO A 518 45.59 -59.27 46.83
CA PRO A 518 45.19 -60.17 47.91
C PRO A 518 44.85 -59.40 49.19
N SER A 519 43.74 -59.76 49.83
CA SER A 519 43.05 -59.08 50.93
C SER A 519 43.85 -58.74 52.21
N GLU A 520 45.14 -59.03 52.30
CA GLU A 520 45.94 -58.86 53.52
C GLU A 520 46.93 -57.66 53.49
N GLU A 521 47.21 -57.04 52.33
CA GLU A 521 48.20 -55.94 52.23
C GLU A 521 47.64 -54.56 51.88
N LEU A 522 46.36 -54.45 51.51
CA LEU A 522 45.66 -53.17 51.38
C LEU A 522 44.60 -53.13 52.47
N GLY A 523 44.70 -52.19 53.42
CA GLY A 523 43.60 -51.95 54.36
C GLY A 523 42.29 -51.79 53.57
N SER A 524 41.19 -52.37 54.09
CA SER A 524 39.88 -52.41 53.41
C SER A 524 39.57 -51.03 52.81
N THR A 525 39.53 -50.89 51.49
CA THR A 525 39.26 -49.61 50.82
C THR A 525 37.82 -49.13 51.04
N VAL A 526 36.95 -50.05 51.44
CA VAL A 526 35.56 -49.80 51.83
C VAL A 526 35.27 -50.38 53.22
N ALA A 527 34.35 -49.77 53.98
CA ALA A 527 33.90 -50.31 55.26
C ALA A 527 33.03 -51.57 55.09
N GLU A 528 33.06 -52.47 56.09
CA GLU A 528 32.24 -53.69 56.15
C GLU A 528 30.77 -53.45 56.56
N SER A 529 30.38 -52.19 56.81
CA SER A 529 28.99 -51.81 57.13
C SER A 529 28.24 -51.29 55.90
N VAL A 530 26.92 -51.43 55.94
CA VAL A 530 26.02 -50.91 54.90
C VAL A 530 25.76 -49.41 55.05
N CYS A 531 25.50 -48.74 53.93
CA CYS A 531 25.06 -47.35 53.91
C CYS A 531 23.62 -47.21 54.46
N TYR A 532 23.37 -46.19 55.29
CA TYR A 532 22.04 -45.93 55.87
C TYR A 532 20.98 -45.59 54.81
N SER A 533 21.36 -44.90 53.72
CA SER A 533 20.42 -44.49 52.67
C SER A 533 20.13 -45.61 51.67
N CYS A 534 21.17 -46.12 51.00
CA CYS A 534 20.98 -47.10 49.91
C CYS A 534 21.05 -48.57 50.34
N GLY A 535 21.44 -48.88 51.59
CA GLY A 535 21.53 -50.24 52.12
C GLY A 535 22.61 -51.13 51.48
N LYS A 536 23.45 -50.59 50.60
CA LYS A 536 24.56 -51.30 49.96
C LYS A 536 25.85 -51.10 50.77
N GLU A 537 26.74 -52.09 50.73
CA GLU A 537 28.14 -51.94 51.14
C GLU A 537 28.84 -50.94 50.18
N TYR A 538 30.13 -50.63 50.37
CA TYR A 538 30.89 -49.59 49.62
C TYR A 538 30.90 -48.17 50.23
N ILE A 539 31.07 -48.05 51.55
CA ILE A 539 31.40 -46.76 52.17
C ILE A 539 32.91 -46.55 52.11
N SER A 540 33.39 -45.46 51.52
CA SER A 540 34.82 -45.18 51.39
C SER A 540 35.46 -44.98 52.76
N VAL A 541 36.59 -45.66 52.99
CA VAL A 541 37.47 -45.40 54.14
C VAL A 541 38.87 -44.97 53.70
N ASN A 542 39.07 -44.79 52.39
CA ASN A 542 40.30 -44.29 51.80
C ASN A 542 40.07 -42.91 51.16
N GLU A 543 40.55 -41.86 51.83
CA GLU A 543 40.46 -40.46 51.35
C GLU A 543 41.15 -40.22 50.00
N GLU A 544 42.09 -41.08 49.60
CA GLU A 544 42.78 -40.95 48.30
C GLU A 544 41.88 -41.33 47.11
N ILE A 545 40.84 -42.16 47.34
CA ILE A 545 39.94 -42.66 46.28
C ILE A 545 38.61 -41.90 46.30
N TYR A 546 37.99 -41.76 47.48
CA TYR A 546 36.74 -41.04 47.64
C TYR A 546 36.61 -40.52 49.08
N PRO A 547 35.93 -39.39 49.36
CA PRO A 547 35.88 -38.81 50.70
C PRO A 547 35.48 -39.84 51.77
N TYR A 548 36.23 -39.85 52.87
CA TYR A 548 36.02 -40.78 53.98
C TYR A 548 34.59 -40.69 54.52
N GLY A 549 33.97 -41.84 54.76
CA GLY A 549 32.60 -41.94 55.28
C GLY A 549 31.51 -41.75 54.22
N LYS A 550 31.84 -41.40 52.96
CA LYS A 550 30.83 -41.32 51.89
C LYS A 550 30.61 -42.65 51.17
N CYS A 551 29.36 -42.94 50.85
CA CYS A 551 29.00 -44.11 50.07
C CYS A 551 29.36 -43.92 48.59
N ILE A 552 30.10 -44.86 48.01
CA ILE A 552 30.50 -44.84 46.59
C ILE A 552 29.32 -45.20 45.67
N ASN A 553 28.26 -45.82 46.21
CA ASN A 553 27.05 -46.14 45.43
C ASN A 553 26.05 -44.98 45.34
N CYS A 554 25.92 -44.11 46.36
CA CYS A 554 24.92 -43.02 46.35
C CYS A 554 25.43 -41.62 46.76
N GLY A 555 26.67 -41.51 47.24
CA GLY A 555 27.28 -40.24 47.64
C GLY A 555 26.90 -39.75 49.04
N GLU A 556 26.01 -40.47 49.74
CA GLU A 556 25.55 -40.10 51.09
C GLU A 556 26.66 -40.22 52.13
N GLU A 557 26.70 -39.29 53.07
CA GLU A 557 27.65 -39.29 54.19
C GLU A 557 27.15 -40.21 55.31
N ASN A 558 28.01 -41.12 55.76
CA ASN A 558 27.73 -42.11 56.80
C ASN A 558 28.70 -41.91 57.97
N SER A 559 28.18 -41.98 59.19
CA SER A 559 28.94 -41.77 60.42
C SER A 559 29.72 -43.03 60.79
N ILE A 560 30.88 -43.22 60.17
CA ILE A 560 31.77 -44.35 60.45
C ILE A 560 32.57 -44.12 61.73
N LYS A 561 32.53 -45.09 62.65
CA LYS A 561 33.29 -45.10 63.90
C LYS A 561 34.09 -46.37 64.04
N GLU A 562 35.19 -46.29 64.80
CA GLU A 562 35.97 -47.46 65.20
C GLU A 562 35.49 -47.96 66.57
N CYS A 563 35.17 -49.24 66.67
CA CYS A 563 34.75 -49.85 67.92
C CYS A 563 35.91 -49.91 68.93
N ILE A 564 35.72 -49.33 70.13
CA ILE A 564 36.77 -49.28 71.17
C ILE A 564 37.26 -50.65 71.66
N ARG A 565 36.52 -51.73 71.36
CA ARG A 565 36.82 -53.08 71.83
C ARG A 565 37.44 -53.98 70.77
N CYS A 566 36.86 -54.05 69.57
CA CYS A 566 37.33 -54.92 68.50
C CYS A 566 38.05 -54.16 67.38
N CYS A 567 38.15 -52.83 67.46
CA CYS A 567 38.77 -51.97 66.45
C CYS A 567 38.19 -52.12 65.04
N SER A 568 37.00 -52.72 64.91
CA SER A 568 36.30 -52.80 63.62
C SER A 568 35.60 -51.46 63.34
N LEU A 569 35.63 -51.04 62.09
CA LEU A 569 34.86 -49.91 61.61
C LEU A 569 33.39 -50.31 61.49
N PHE A 570 32.48 -49.48 61.99
CA PHE A 570 31.05 -49.69 61.88
C PHE A 570 30.31 -48.37 61.61
N ASN A 571 29.17 -48.44 60.93
CA ASN A 571 28.34 -47.29 60.64
C ASN A 571 27.39 -46.98 61.80
N SER A 572 27.67 -45.94 62.58
CA SER A 572 26.87 -45.56 63.77
C SER A 572 25.46 -45.04 63.46
N ASP A 573 25.14 -44.81 62.18
CA ASP A 573 23.78 -44.45 61.74
C ASP A 573 22.88 -45.68 61.53
N VAL A 574 23.46 -46.89 61.42
CA VAL A 574 22.73 -48.15 61.18
C VAL A 574 22.97 -49.18 62.29
N GLU A 575 24.22 -49.28 62.75
CA GLU A 575 24.74 -50.33 63.61
C GLU A 575 25.46 -49.72 64.82
N GLY A 576 25.44 -50.41 65.96
CA GLY A 576 26.18 -50.03 67.17
C GLY A 576 25.50 -48.98 68.05
N MET A 577 25.93 -48.94 69.32
CA MET A 577 25.42 -48.03 70.34
C MET A 577 26.60 -47.33 71.04
N GLY A 578 26.71 -46.01 70.83
CA GLY A 578 27.83 -45.20 71.36
C GLY A 578 29.12 -45.40 70.58
N ASP A 579 30.12 -46.01 71.22
CA ASP A 579 31.46 -46.29 70.65
C ASP A 579 31.72 -47.81 70.50
N LEU A 580 30.67 -48.63 70.60
CA LEU A 580 30.72 -50.09 70.48
C LEU A 580 29.85 -50.55 69.29
N CYS A 581 30.39 -51.45 68.45
CA CYS A 581 29.61 -52.14 67.41
C CYS A 581 28.60 -53.12 68.05
N ASP A 582 27.55 -53.52 67.32
CA ASP A 582 26.46 -54.37 67.84
C ASP A 582 26.97 -55.65 68.51
N SER A 583 27.93 -56.34 67.88
CA SER A 583 28.52 -57.56 68.45
C SER A 583 29.23 -57.31 69.79
N CYS A 584 29.92 -56.17 69.93
CA CYS A 584 30.60 -55.82 71.16
C CYS A 584 29.65 -55.25 72.22
N TYR A 585 28.62 -54.53 71.82
CA TYR A 585 27.58 -54.01 72.69
C TYR A 585 26.75 -55.16 73.28
N ASP A 586 26.30 -56.09 72.46
CA ASP A 586 25.54 -57.27 72.89
C ASP A 586 26.35 -58.15 73.84
N PHE A 587 27.66 -58.26 73.63
CA PHE A 587 28.53 -58.96 74.58
C PHE A 587 28.63 -58.22 75.92
N VAL A 588 28.73 -56.89 75.91
CA VAL A 588 28.84 -56.07 77.14
C VAL A 588 27.52 -56.03 77.92
N MET A 589 26.36 -56.19 77.25
CA MET A 589 25.04 -56.18 77.88
C MET A 589 24.53 -57.56 78.33
N ASN A 590 25.14 -58.65 77.84
CA ASN A 590 24.80 -60.04 78.21
C ASN A 590 25.80 -60.69 79.19
N GLU A 591 26.84 -59.97 79.62
CA GLU A 591 27.63 -60.24 80.84
C GLU A 591 27.11 -59.41 82.01
#